data_AF-F9ZNI0-F1
#
_entry.id   AF-F9ZNI0-F1
#
_cell.length_a   1.000
_cell.length_b   1.000
_cell.length_c   1.000
_cell.angle_alpha   90.00
_cell.angle_beta   90.00
_cell.angle_gamma   90.00
#
_symmetry.space_group_name_H-M   'P 1'
#
loop_
_entity.id
_entity.type
_entity.pdbx_description
1 polymer ?
#
loop_
_entity_poly.entity_id
_entity_poly.type
_entity_poly.pdbx_seq_one_letter_code
_entity_poly.pdbx_strand_id
1 'polypeptide(L)'
;MIKRYYAIGIAVTATLLIPTAALASITPVLQPGNPFDPDSPFARLYLPQNAPKGKDKVGPAEWTHAYGSPTHNAGFPVSAHAPAWVRRGVQWNFPEARAWPLTDPTPFGAQVDGVKEALPVQTQFYGNALGVSMVRGVVYAESDDMFAYAINARTGKLIWRTSPVGNNLMGNPLVIGNRVFLSAGSVSFNFANVVEFKTDPDIAGRGKDISYNGIYCLNSKTGKLEWYFPTAGDAMPTPAYAYHSLYISTGDGNVYRINASDGKQIWKTHVGGIANMSSPAVWHGRVYVGMSVVPGLYALNARTGSVDWKGEIPGAVNTGMGDVSPAVAHGIVVMDAVANPKIVDGKPTMVTLVRGFNAKTGTALWTDNMGRGAKIPAFKGGVPMIHGNVVYVGSPVTSDYDAINLDTGKVLWTWHVPHPGPAGAARGAPTYYQHMLYISTGPDLYVLNPKNGQEVGHYHVGGRFGIVNPTIVGGTIYLGNSWDWVNAVPVKDVYSGFNTAKD
;
A
#
# COMPACT_ATOMS: atom_id res chain seq x y z
N MET A 1 -24.90 -5.19 41.08
CA MET A 1 -25.97 -4.20 41.26
C MET A 1 -25.74 -3.05 40.32
N ILE A 2 -26.72 -2.78 39.47
CA ILE A 2 -26.71 -1.85 38.34
C ILE A 2 -26.66 -0.40 38.85
N LYS A 3 -25.72 0.43 38.36
CA LYS A 3 -25.78 1.89 38.50
C LYS A 3 -26.19 2.51 37.17
N ARG A 4 -27.20 3.36 37.26
CA ARG A 4 -28.02 3.97 36.21
C ARG A 4 -27.23 5.00 35.40
N TYR A 5 -27.43 5.00 34.08
CA TYR A 5 -27.16 6.15 33.22
C TYR A 5 -28.42 7.04 33.18
N TYR A 6 -28.26 8.32 33.47
CA TYR A 6 -29.29 9.33 33.21
C TYR A 6 -29.21 9.76 31.75
N ALA A 7 -30.25 9.46 30.98
CA ALA A 7 -30.52 10.09 29.70
C ALA A 7 -31.33 11.37 29.96
N ILE A 8 -30.82 12.52 29.53
CA ILE A 8 -31.62 13.75 29.44
C ILE A 8 -32.22 13.77 28.04
N GLY A 9 -33.51 13.45 27.95
CA GLY A 9 -34.30 13.64 26.76
C GLY A 9 -34.66 15.11 26.58
N ILE A 10 -34.32 15.67 25.42
CA ILE A 10 -34.95 16.90 24.94
C ILE A 10 -36.05 16.46 23.98
N ALA A 11 -37.29 16.64 24.41
CA ALA A 11 -38.45 16.57 23.54
C ALA A 11 -38.52 17.86 22.70
N VAL A 12 -38.54 17.72 21.38
CA VAL A 12 -39.09 18.75 20.49
C VAL A 12 -40.11 18.06 19.60
N THR A 13 -41.37 18.18 20.02
CA THR A 13 -42.54 17.99 19.16
C THR A 13 -42.72 19.24 18.31
N ALA A 14 -42.44 19.11 17.01
CA ALA A 14 -42.99 19.99 15.98
C ALA A 14 -43.18 19.14 14.71
N THR A 15 -44.40 18.63 14.55
CA THR A 15 -44.84 17.91 13.36
C THR A 15 -45.04 18.92 12.24
N LEU A 16 -44.00 19.17 11.44
CA LEU A 16 -44.15 19.78 10.12
C LEU A 16 -44.38 18.65 9.11
N LEU A 17 -45.65 18.43 8.77
CA LEU A 17 -46.08 17.63 7.63
C LEU A 17 -45.54 18.27 6.35
N ILE A 18 -44.39 17.78 5.86
CA ILE A 18 -43.98 18.03 4.49
C ILE A 18 -44.75 17.04 3.61
N PRO A 19 -45.50 17.49 2.59
CA PRO A 19 -46.22 16.59 1.71
C PRO A 19 -45.23 15.66 1.00
N THR A 20 -45.52 14.36 1.04
CA THR A 20 -44.75 13.23 0.50
C THR A 20 -44.60 13.21 -1.03
N ALA A 21 -44.87 14.33 -1.70
CA ALA A 21 -44.71 14.51 -3.14
C ALA A 21 -43.54 15.44 -3.54
N ALA A 22 -42.76 15.97 -2.58
CA ALA A 22 -41.64 16.89 -2.85
C ALA A 22 -40.24 16.29 -2.60
N LEU A 23 -40.12 14.97 -2.40
CA LEU A 23 -38.83 14.28 -2.24
C LEU A 23 -38.34 13.58 -3.52
N ALA A 24 -39.05 13.74 -4.63
CA ALA A 24 -38.71 13.14 -5.92
C ALA A 24 -38.05 14.16 -6.87
N SER A 25 -37.04 14.90 -6.44
CA SER A 25 -36.09 15.59 -7.34
C SER A 25 -34.88 16.21 -6.65
N ILE A 26 -34.36 15.61 -5.57
CA ILE A 26 -32.95 15.89 -5.23
C ILE A 26 -32.12 14.97 -6.11
N THR A 27 -31.94 15.37 -7.37
CA THR A 27 -30.77 14.95 -8.14
C THR A 27 -29.56 15.13 -7.23
N PRO A 28 -28.70 14.12 -7.03
CA PRO A 28 -27.42 14.36 -6.37
C PRO A 28 -26.69 15.40 -7.22
N VAL A 29 -26.67 16.64 -6.72
CA VAL A 29 -25.92 17.73 -7.32
C VAL A 29 -24.47 17.46 -6.98
N LEU A 30 -23.83 16.64 -7.81
CA LEU A 30 -22.44 16.71 -8.23
C LEU A 30 -22.35 15.73 -9.41
N GLN A 31 -22.54 16.25 -10.63
CA GLN A 31 -22.24 15.47 -11.82
C GLN A 31 -20.76 15.08 -11.80
N PRO A 32 -20.42 13.81 -12.08
CA PRO A 32 -19.04 13.37 -12.08
C PRO A 32 -18.29 13.95 -13.27
N GLY A 33 -17.46 14.91 -12.93
CA GLY A 33 -16.97 15.95 -13.82
C GLY A 33 -17.00 17.23 -13.01
N ASN A 34 -16.47 17.19 -11.78
CA ASN A 34 -16.23 18.40 -11.03
C ASN A 34 -15.11 19.12 -11.80
N PRO A 35 -15.38 20.22 -12.53
CA PRO A 35 -14.26 21.04 -12.96
C PRO A 35 -13.72 21.59 -11.66
N PHE A 36 -12.65 20.97 -11.13
CA PHE A 36 -11.86 21.60 -10.09
C PHE A 36 -11.65 23.03 -10.56
N ASP A 37 -12.10 23.96 -9.74
CA ASP A 37 -11.83 25.38 -9.95
C ASP A 37 -10.35 25.48 -10.35
N PRO A 38 -10.03 25.97 -11.57
CA PRO A 38 -8.66 25.97 -12.06
C PRO A 38 -7.73 26.82 -11.19
N ASP A 39 -8.30 27.68 -10.35
CA ASP A 39 -7.59 28.51 -9.38
C ASP A 39 -7.56 27.88 -7.97
N SER A 40 -8.17 26.70 -7.79
CA SER A 40 -8.15 25.93 -6.55
C SER A 40 -6.75 25.42 -6.21
N PRO A 41 -6.39 25.28 -4.92
CA PRO A 41 -5.16 24.58 -4.52
C PRO A 41 -5.08 23.13 -5.03
N PHE A 42 -6.21 22.49 -5.34
CA PHE A 42 -6.28 21.14 -5.91
C PHE A 42 -6.13 21.08 -7.42
N ALA A 43 -6.08 22.25 -8.09
CA ALA A 43 -5.91 22.31 -9.53
C ALA A 43 -4.61 21.63 -9.96
N ARG A 44 -4.71 20.91 -11.08
CA ARG A 44 -3.58 20.22 -11.69
C ARG A 44 -2.50 21.22 -12.10
N LEU A 45 -1.29 21.03 -11.60
CA LEU A 45 -0.11 21.78 -12.03
C LEU A 45 0.70 20.93 -13.00
N TYR A 46 1.10 21.50 -14.14
CA TYR A 46 1.92 20.82 -15.15
C TYR A 46 3.10 21.68 -15.60
N LEU A 47 4.31 21.15 -15.43
CA LEU A 47 5.61 21.76 -15.69
C LEU A 47 6.41 20.90 -16.70
N PRO A 48 6.03 20.90 -18.00
CA PRO A 48 6.64 20.05 -19.03
C PRO A 48 8.15 20.22 -19.18
N GLN A 49 8.68 21.39 -18.84
CA GLN A 49 10.11 21.70 -18.88
C GLN A 49 10.95 20.79 -17.98
N ASN A 50 10.36 20.22 -16.94
CA ASN A 50 11.03 19.32 -16.00
C ASN A 50 10.98 17.85 -16.44
N ALA A 51 10.25 17.49 -17.51
CA ALA A 51 10.14 16.10 -17.96
C ALA A 51 11.49 15.55 -18.48
N PRO A 52 11.79 14.24 -18.27
CA PRO A 52 13.01 13.63 -18.79
C PRO A 52 13.02 13.61 -20.33
N LYS A 53 14.20 13.90 -20.91
CA LYS A 53 14.40 14.00 -22.36
C LYS A 53 15.40 12.95 -22.85
N GLY A 54 15.19 12.45 -24.06
CA GLY A 54 16.11 11.53 -24.74
C GLY A 54 16.58 10.38 -23.85
N LYS A 55 17.89 10.29 -23.65
CA LYS A 55 18.56 9.25 -22.86
C LYS A 55 18.20 9.21 -21.37
N ASP A 56 17.59 10.27 -20.81
CA ASP A 56 17.19 10.30 -19.40
C ASP A 56 15.90 9.51 -19.12
N LYS A 57 15.25 8.95 -20.15
CA LYS A 57 14.12 8.03 -20.01
C LYS A 57 14.60 6.61 -19.68
N VAL A 58 14.97 6.39 -18.42
CA VAL A 58 15.59 5.15 -17.92
C VAL A 58 14.69 4.41 -16.92
N GLY A 59 15.05 3.18 -16.55
CA GLY A 59 14.26 2.35 -15.64
C GLY A 59 13.24 1.46 -16.39
N PRO A 60 12.36 0.76 -15.65
CA PRO A 60 11.42 -0.16 -16.25
C PRO A 60 10.44 0.55 -17.20
N ALA A 61 9.89 -0.22 -18.13
CA ALA A 61 8.95 0.29 -19.14
C ALA A 61 7.55 0.51 -18.60
N GLU A 62 7.19 -0.19 -17.52
CA GLU A 62 5.88 -0.23 -16.89
C GLU A 62 5.98 -0.60 -15.40
N TRP A 63 4.90 -0.34 -14.65
CA TRP A 63 4.72 -0.71 -13.25
C TRP A 63 3.32 -1.29 -13.07
N THR A 64 3.22 -2.57 -12.71
CA THR A 64 1.96 -3.32 -12.85
C THR A 64 1.28 -3.69 -11.54
N HIS A 65 1.96 -3.63 -10.40
CA HIS A 65 1.44 -4.04 -9.11
C HIS A 65 1.89 -3.08 -8.01
N ALA A 66 1.29 -3.17 -6.82
CA ALA A 66 2.00 -2.76 -5.61
C ALA A 66 3.40 -3.38 -5.59
N TYR A 67 4.41 -2.63 -5.17
CA TYR A 67 5.79 -3.13 -5.03
C TYR A 67 6.40 -3.63 -6.38
N GLY A 68 5.87 -3.15 -7.51
CA GLY A 68 6.42 -3.34 -8.86
C GLY A 68 6.03 -4.64 -9.57
N SER A 69 5.78 -5.73 -8.84
CA SER A 69 5.48 -7.04 -9.42
C SER A 69 4.71 -7.94 -8.44
N PRO A 70 4.14 -9.07 -8.90
CA PRO A 70 3.48 -10.05 -8.03
C PRO A 70 4.40 -10.65 -6.95
N THR A 71 5.72 -10.51 -7.07
CA THR A 71 6.68 -11.01 -6.08
C THR A 71 7.08 -9.95 -5.05
N HIS A 72 6.58 -8.72 -5.21
CA HIS A 72 6.91 -7.54 -4.40
C HIS A 72 8.40 -7.16 -4.35
N ASN A 73 9.20 -7.55 -5.35
CA ASN A 73 10.60 -7.14 -5.45
C ASN A 73 10.78 -5.99 -6.46
N ALA A 74 11.12 -4.78 -5.97
CA ALA A 74 11.25 -3.57 -6.79
C ALA A 74 12.72 -3.19 -7.09
N GLY A 75 13.53 -4.17 -7.51
CA GLY A 75 14.93 -3.97 -7.89
C GLY A 75 15.14 -4.06 -9.40
N PHE A 76 15.58 -2.97 -10.04
CA PHE A 76 15.69 -2.84 -11.48
C PHE A 76 17.12 -2.46 -11.90
N PRO A 77 17.91 -3.41 -12.44
CA PRO A 77 19.25 -3.09 -12.94
C PRO A 77 19.16 -2.19 -14.17
N VAL A 78 20.25 -1.49 -14.46
CA VAL A 78 20.36 -0.66 -15.67
C VAL A 78 21.59 -1.07 -16.45
N SER A 79 21.52 -0.94 -17.79
CA SER A 79 22.67 -1.24 -18.65
C SER A 79 23.92 -0.45 -18.23
N ALA A 80 25.11 -1.05 -18.38
CA ALA A 80 26.38 -0.35 -18.23
C ALA A 80 26.50 0.92 -19.11
N HIS A 81 25.73 0.99 -20.20
CA HIS A 81 25.68 2.13 -21.14
C HIS A 81 24.63 3.18 -20.76
N ALA A 82 23.85 2.94 -19.69
CA ALA A 82 22.87 3.90 -19.19
C ALA A 82 23.57 5.21 -18.77
N PRO A 83 22.84 6.35 -18.76
CA PRO A 83 23.37 7.62 -18.28
C PRO A 83 24.07 7.51 -16.93
N ALA A 84 25.17 8.24 -16.76
CA ALA A 84 25.97 8.16 -15.54
C ALA A 84 25.18 8.48 -14.26
N TRP A 85 24.17 9.35 -14.34
CA TRP A 85 23.37 9.72 -13.16
C TRP A 85 22.59 8.54 -12.58
N VAL A 86 21.97 7.71 -13.43
CA VAL A 86 21.18 6.56 -12.94
C VAL A 86 22.09 5.45 -12.45
N ARG A 87 23.29 5.30 -13.02
CA ARG A 87 24.29 4.32 -12.55
C ARG A 87 24.97 4.73 -11.24
N ARG A 88 25.35 6.01 -11.11
CA ARG A 88 26.09 6.51 -9.94
C ARG A 88 25.21 6.86 -8.74
N GLY A 89 23.92 7.01 -8.97
CA GLY A 89 22.98 7.50 -7.97
C GLY A 89 22.81 9.02 -8.01
N VAL A 90 21.62 9.47 -7.64
CA VAL A 90 21.30 10.87 -7.38
C VAL A 90 20.72 11.02 -5.98
N GLN A 91 20.89 12.21 -5.40
CA GLN A 91 20.35 12.55 -4.09
C GLN A 91 19.49 13.80 -4.19
N TRP A 92 18.24 13.70 -3.74
CA TRP A 92 17.32 14.83 -3.62
C TRP A 92 16.16 14.45 -2.69
N ASN A 93 15.52 15.47 -2.11
CA ASN A 93 14.30 15.33 -1.32
C ASN A 93 13.24 16.24 -1.94
N PHE A 94 12.08 15.70 -2.27
CA PHE A 94 10.94 16.45 -2.78
C PHE A 94 9.87 16.57 -1.68
N PRO A 95 9.56 17.78 -1.20
CA PRO A 95 8.48 17.97 -0.23
C PRO A 95 7.13 17.86 -0.94
N GLU A 96 6.26 16.98 -0.44
CA GLU A 96 4.86 16.90 -0.87
C GLU A 96 3.99 17.91 -0.08
N ALA A 97 2.67 17.89 -0.23
CA ALA A 97 1.82 19.01 0.21
C ALA A 97 1.71 19.14 1.73
N ARG A 98 1.93 18.05 2.46
CA ARG A 98 1.92 17.93 3.92
C ARG A 98 3.28 17.60 4.51
N ALA A 99 4.36 17.87 3.76
CA ALA A 99 5.73 17.61 4.17
C ALA A 99 6.03 18.09 5.61
N TRP A 100 6.38 17.15 6.48
CA TRP A 100 6.80 17.39 7.86
C TRP A 100 8.31 17.20 7.98
N PRO A 101 9.06 18.03 8.73
CA PRO A 101 10.52 17.94 8.78
C PRO A 101 11.00 16.51 9.10
N LEU A 102 11.82 15.93 8.21
CA LEU A 102 12.35 14.56 8.39
C LEU A 102 13.18 14.40 9.67
N THR A 103 13.77 15.49 10.15
CA THR A 103 14.55 15.54 11.39
C THR A 103 13.69 15.62 12.65
N ASP A 104 12.38 15.84 12.53
CA ASP A 104 11.48 15.87 13.68
C ASP A 104 10.95 14.46 13.96
N PRO A 105 11.39 13.82 15.06
CA PRO A 105 10.93 12.47 15.43
C PRO A 105 9.50 12.49 15.99
N THR A 106 8.93 13.66 16.26
CA THR A 106 7.60 13.81 16.83
C THR A 106 6.57 13.86 15.70
N PRO A 107 5.66 12.88 15.59
CA PRO A 107 4.60 12.96 14.59
C PRO A 107 3.62 14.08 14.91
N PHE A 108 2.98 14.61 13.88
CA PHE A 108 1.83 15.49 14.04
C PHE A 108 0.75 14.80 14.88
N GLY A 109 0.16 15.51 15.86
CA GLY A 109 -0.87 14.96 16.75
C GLY A 109 -0.34 14.19 17.97
N ALA A 110 0.97 14.05 18.15
CA ALA A 110 1.56 13.31 19.29
C ALA A 110 1.09 13.78 20.68
N GLN A 111 0.74 15.06 20.83
CA GLN A 111 0.24 15.61 22.10
C GLN A 111 -1.18 15.14 22.44
N VAL A 112 -1.95 14.70 21.44
CA VAL A 112 -3.35 14.25 21.59
C VAL A 112 -3.41 12.73 21.63
N ASP A 113 -2.82 12.06 20.64
CA ASP A 113 -2.94 10.61 20.48
C ASP A 113 -1.81 9.83 21.19
N GLY A 114 -0.76 10.54 21.63
CA GLY A 114 0.51 9.94 22.03
C GLY A 114 1.34 9.52 20.82
N VAL A 115 2.68 9.54 20.96
CA VAL A 115 3.61 9.26 19.85
C VAL A 115 3.29 7.93 19.16
N LYS A 116 2.97 6.87 19.92
CA LYS A 116 2.71 5.54 19.38
C LYS A 116 1.58 5.55 18.33
N GLU A 117 0.44 6.16 18.64
CA GLU A 117 -0.75 6.15 17.76
C GLU A 117 -0.67 7.27 16.70
N ALA A 118 -0.04 8.41 17.01
CA ALA A 118 0.13 9.50 16.06
C ALA A 118 0.99 9.12 14.84
N LEU A 119 1.99 8.23 14.99
CA LEU A 119 2.85 7.77 13.89
C LEU A 119 2.04 7.19 12.69
N PRO A 120 1.19 6.14 12.87
CA PRO A 120 0.38 5.64 11.78
C PRO A 120 -0.76 6.59 11.37
N VAL A 121 -1.30 7.43 12.27
CA VAL A 121 -2.31 8.42 11.89
C VAL A 121 -1.74 9.43 10.89
N GLN A 122 -0.54 9.98 11.15
CA GLN A 122 0.12 10.85 10.19
C GLN A 122 0.41 10.13 8.86
N THR A 123 0.77 8.85 8.92
CA THR A 123 0.93 8.03 7.70
C THR A 123 -0.36 7.99 6.90
N GLN A 124 -1.47 7.59 7.53
CA GLN A 124 -2.76 7.25 6.91
C GLN A 124 -3.60 8.45 6.44
N PHE A 125 -3.18 9.67 6.77
CA PHE A 125 -3.94 10.88 6.43
C PHE A 125 -3.11 11.99 5.83
N TYR A 126 -1.77 12.00 6.00
CA TYR A 126 -0.89 13.04 5.47
C TYR A 126 0.17 12.50 4.51
N GLY A 127 0.84 11.39 4.83
CA GLY A 127 2.02 10.96 4.06
C GLY A 127 1.76 9.81 3.10
N ASN A 128 2.85 9.31 2.53
CA ASN A 128 2.80 8.11 1.70
C ASN A 128 2.67 6.88 2.60
N ALA A 129 1.66 6.06 2.35
CA ALA A 129 1.54 4.74 2.96
C ALA A 129 2.49 3.74 2.28
N LEU A 130 2.52 3.69 0.95
CA LEU A 130 3.37 2.81 0.13
C LEU A 130 4.57 3.56 -0.49
N GLY A 131 5.44 2.79 -1.16
CA GLY A 131 6.57 3.34 -1.91
C GLY A 131 6.16 4.02 -3.22
N VAL A 132 7.16 4.35 -4.03
CA VAL A 132 6.99 5.04 -5.31
C VAL A 132 7.20 4.11 -6.51
N SER A 133 6.62 4.50 -7.64
CA SER A 133 6.80 3.82 -8.93
C SER A 133 7.74 4.60 -9.83
N MET A 134 8.90 4.05 -10.18
CA MET A 134 9.84 4.71 -11.10
C MET A 134 9.74 4.09 -12.49
N VAL A 135 9.29 4.87 -13.49
CA VAL A 135 9.14 4.42 -14.87
C VAL A 135 9.69 5.48 -15.83
N ARG A 136 10.57 5.06 -16.75
CA ARG A 136 11.10 5.88 -17.85
C ARG A 136 11.60 7.29 -17.42
N GLY A 137 12.36 7.36 -16.33
CA GLY A 137 12.98 8.59 -15.85
C GLY A 137 12.06 9.46 -14.97
N VAL A 138 10.88 8.96 -14.61
CA VAL A 138 9.90 9.65 -13.77
C VAL A 138 9.59 8.80 -12.54
N VAL A 139 9.61 9.43 -11.37
CA VAL A 139 9.13 8.86 -10.11
C VAL A 139 7.69 9.32 -9.93
N TYR A 140 6.77 8.38 -9.78
CA TYR A 140 5.37 8.61 -9.51
C TYR A 140 5.07 8.23 -8.05
N ALA A 141 4.39 9.12 -7.34
CA ALA A 141 3.95 8.91 -5.97
C ALA A 141 2.46 9.27 -5.86
N GLU A 142 1.77 8.62 -4.92
CA GLU A 142 0.45 9.01 -4.47
C GLU A 142 0.46 9.05 -2.96
N SER A 143 -0.17 10.08 -2.38
CA SER A 143 -0.10 10.35 -0.95
C SER A 143 -1.49 10.51 -0.35
N ASP A 144 -1.57 10.24 0.94
CA ASP A 144 -2.78 10.46 1.74
C ASP A 144 -3.08 11.96 1.89
N ASP A 145 -2.16 12.85 1.49
CA ASP A 145 -2.40 14.29 1.25
C ASP A 145 -3.41 14.59 0.12
N MET A 146 -3.89 13.55 -0.57
CA MET A 146 -4.86 13.55 -1.68
C MET A 146 -4.28 13.95 -3.05
N PHE A 147 -2.97 14.09 -3.18
CA PHE A 147 -2.30 14.37 -4.44
C PHE A 147 -1.54 13.15 -4.97
N ALA A 148 -1.48 13.06 -6.29
CA ALA A 148 -0.50 12.27 -7.00
C ALA A 148 0.54 13.18 -7.66
N TYR A 149 1.78 12.71 -7.67
CA TYR A 149 2.95 13.45 -8.13
C TYR A 149 3.68 12.69 -9.23
N ALA A 150 4.20 13.42 -10.21
CA ALA A 150 5.24 12.95 -11.12
C ALA A 150 6.47 13.84 -10.99
N ILE A 151 7.60 13.23 -10.66
CA ILE A 151 8.84 13.89 -10.31
C ILE A 151 9.94 13.39 -11.24
N ASN A 152 10.80 14.30 -11.72
CA ASN A 152 11.94 13.90 -12.53
C ASN A 152 12.93 13.09 -11.69
N ALA A 153 13.16 11.83 -12.05
CA ALA A 153 13.95 10.90 -11.26
C ALA A 153 15.42 11.33 -11.08
N ARG A 154 15.94 12.13 -12.00
CA ARG A 154 17.31 12.66 -11.95
C ARG A 154 17.42 13.91 -11.08
N THR A 155 16.45 14.81 -11.19
CA THR A 155 16.58 16.18 -10.64
C THR A 155 15.74 16.46 -9.42
N GLY A 156 14.78 15.59 -9.08
CA GLY A 156 13.82 15.82 -7.99
C GLY A 156 12.82 16.94 -8.28
N LYS A 157 12.76 17.46 -9.50
CA LYS A 157 11.83 18.53 -9.87
C LYS A 157 10.47 18.00 -10.28
N LEU A 158 9.42 18.65 -9.80
CA LEU A 158 8.03 18.36 -10.16
C LEU A 158 7.79 18.48 -11.68
N ILE A 159 7.17 17.47 -12.27
CA ILE A 159 6.67 17.46 -13.66
C ILE A 159 5.18 17.78 -13.64
N TRP A 160 4.40 17.09 -12.82
CA TRP A 160 3.02 17.45 -12.57
C TRP A 160 2.57 16.98 -11.19
N ARG A 161 1.55 17.65 -10.63
CA ARG A 161 0.74 17.12 -9.52
C ARG A 161 -0.74 17.26 -9.86
N THR A 162 -1.57 16.37 -9.34
CA THR A 162 -3.02 16.44 -9.49
C THR A 162 -3.71 15.83 -8.28
N SER A 163 -4.88 16.35 -7.93
CA SER A 163 -5.77 15.77 -6.92
C SER A 163 -7.12 15.54 -7.59
N PRO A 164 -7.34 14.40 -8.27
CA PRO A 164 -8.58 14.16 -9.02
C PRO A 164 -9.75 13.81 -8.11
N VAL A 165 -9.50 13.57 -6.83
CA VAL A 165 -10.46 13.14 -5.82
C VAL A 165 -10.02 13.63 -4.44
N GLY A 166 -10.97 14.09 -3.62
CA GLY A 166 -10.70 14.53 -2.25
C GLY A 166 -10.70 13.37 -1.24
N ASN A 167 -9.91 12.32 -1.50
CA ASN A 167 -9.77 11.16 -0.62
C ASN A 167 -8.29 10.72 -0.58
N ASN A 168 -7.93 9.89 0.39
CA ASN A 168 -6.56 9.40 0.55
C ASN A 168 -6.16 8.46 -0.61
N LEU A 169 -4.87 8.40 -0.93
CA LEU A 169 -4.29 7.59 -2.00
C LEU A 169 -3.15 6.74 -1.40
N MET A 170 -3.49 5.53 -0.94
CA MET A 170 -2.64 4.74 -0.03
C MET A 170 -1.66 3.77 -0.71
N GLY A 171 -1.67 3.69 -2.04
CA GLY A 171 -0.91 2.72 -2.80
C GLY A 171 0.39 3.25 -3.42
N ASN A 172 0.84 2.58 -4.48
CA ASN A 172 1.78 3.18 -5.44
C ASN A 172 1.07 3.37 -6.79
N PRO A 173 1.38 4.41 -7.57
CA PRO A 173 0.74 4.58 -8.88
C PRO A 173 1.15 3.46 -9.84
N LEU A 174 0.18 2.80 -10.49
CA LEU A 174 0.50 1.92 -11.62
C LEU A 174 0.83 2.76 -12.85
N VAL A 175 1.81 2.36 -13.66
CA VAL A 175 2.23 3.15 -14.83
C VAL A 175 2.32 2.25 -16.05
N ILE A 176 1.33 2.37 -16.95
CA ILE A 176 1.23 1.52 -18.14
C ILE A 176 1.12 2.38 -19.39
N GLY A 177 2.17 2.36 -20.22
CA GLY A 177 2.22 3.17 -21.44
C GLY A 177 2.07 4.67 -21.14
N ASN A 178 0.99 5.28 -21.60
CA ASN A 178 0.70 6.70 -21.38
C ASN A 178 -0.26 6.94 -20.20
N ARG A 179 -0.52 5.94 -19.35
CA ARG A 179 -1.50 6.03 -18.26
C ARG A 179 -0.85 5.79 -16.91
N VAL A 180 -1.36 6.52 -15.92
CA VAL A 180 -1.11 6.30 -14.50
C VAL A 180 -2.44 5.96 -13.84
N PHE A 181 -2.48 4.91 -13.04
CA PHE A 181 -3.68 4.53 -12.30
C PHE A 181 -3.46 4.72 -10.80
N LEU A 182 -4.39 5.43 -10.18
CA LEU A 182 -4.44 5.69 -8.75
C LEU A 182 -5.64 4.96 -8.15
N SER A 183 -5.57 4.67 -6.86
CA SER A 183 -6.68 4.06 -6.11
C SER A 183 -6.98 4.87 -4.86
N ALA A 184 -8.25 5.24 -4.68
CA ALA A 184 -8.70 6.15 -3.64
C ALA A 184 -9.59 5.44 -2.62
N GLY A 185 -9.32 5.68 -1.35
CA GLY A 185 -10.02 5.04 -0.24
C GLY A 185 -9.60 5.58 1.12
N SER A 186 -10.40 5.33 2.16
CA SER A 186 -10.11 5.76 3.53
C SER A 186 -10.16 4.59 4.50
N VAL A 187 -9.36 4.67 5.57
CA VAL A 187 -9.34 3.68 6.66
C VAL A 187 -10.61 3.69 7.53
N SER A 188 -11.48 4.66 7.33
CA SER A 188 -12.61 4.97 8.21
C SER A 188 -13.91 4.26 7.83
N PHE A 189 -14.85 4.21 8.78
CA PHE A 189 -16.24 3.79 8.57
C PHE A 189 -17.17 4.95 8.90
N ASN A 190 -18.22 5.14 8.10
CA ASN A 190 -19.28 6.07 8.48
C ASN A 190 -20.12 5.45 9.62
N PHE A 191 -20.96 6.25 10.27
CA PHE A 191 -21.73 5.75 11.41
C PHE A 191 -22.75 4.66 11.04
N ALA A 192 -23.32 4.70 9.83
CA ALA A 192 -24.22 3.65 9.35
C ALA A 192 -23.52 2.29 9.28
N ASN A 193 -22.30 2.24 8.72
CA ASN A 193 -21.53 1.01 8.63
C ASN A 193 -20.98 0.55 10.00
N VAL A 194 -20.81 1.45 10.97
CA VAL A 194 -20.55 1.08 12.38
C VAL A 194 -21.75 0.36 13.00
N VAL A 195 -22.97 0.86 12.73
CA VAL A 195 -24.20 0.19 13.18
C VAL A 195 -24.37 -1.15 12.47
N GLU A 196 -24.16 -1.21 11.15
CA GLU A 196 -24.16 -2.46 10.38
C GLU A 196 -23.16 -3.44 10.97
N PHE A 197 -21.92 -3.03 11.24
CA PHE A 197 -20.90 -3.92 11.80
C PHE A 197 -21.30 -4.53 13.16
N LYS A 198 -22.06 -3.77 13.96
CA LYS A 198 -22.60 -4.26 15.23
C LYS A 198 -23.73 -5.27 15.04
N THR A 199 -24.56 -5.10 14.02
CA THR A 199 -25.73 -5.98 13.77
C THR A 199 -25.36 -7.22 12.97
N ASP A 200 -24.58 -7.02 11.92
CA ASP A 200 -24.12 -8.04 10.98
C ASP A 200 -22.81 -7.53 10.32
N PRO A 201 -21.63 -8.00 10.79
CA PRO A 201 -20.34 -7.62 10.23
C PRO A 201 -20.20 -7.85 8.72
N ASP A 202 -20.93 -8.80 8.14
CA ASP A 202 -20.75 -9.21 6.74
C ASP A 202 -21.34 -8.20 5.74
N ILE A 203 -22.27 -7.34 6.20
CA ILE A 203 -22.88 -6.29 5.37
C ILE A 203 -22.22 -4.91 5.54
N ALA A 204 -21.37 -4.76 6.56
CA ALA A 204 -20.64 -3.53 6.80
C ALA A 204 -19.53 -3.36 5.76
N GLY A 205 -19.41 -2.16 5.19
CA GLY A 205 -18.31 -1.83 4.29
C GLY A 205 -17.48 -0.65 4.78
N ARG A 206 -16.16 -0.78 4.65
CA ARG A 206 -15.24 0.31 4.93
C ARG A 206 -15.25 1.32 3.77
N GLY A 207 -15.08 2.60 4.10
CA GLY A 207 -15.07 3.70 3.13
C GLY A 207 -16.41 4.04 2.45
N LYS A 208 -17.47 3.25 2.68
CA LYS A 208 -18.81 3.53 2.15
C LYS A 208 -19.26 4.91 2.64
N ASP A 209 -19.60 5.77 1.67
CA ASP A 209 -20.00 7.17 1.85
C ASP A 209 -19.02 8.00 2.71
N ILE A 210 -17.72 7.65 2.68
CA ILE A 210 -16.63 8.48 3.20
C ILE A 210 -15.83 9.00 2.02
N SER A 211 -16.06 10.26 1.68
CA SER A 211 -15.58 10.86 0.44
C SER A 211 -15.99 10.02 -0.78
N TYR A 212 -15.16 9.96 -1.82
CA TYR A 212 -15.36 9.18 -3.03
C TYR A 212 -14.23 8.18 -3.21
N ASN A 213 -14.57 6.94 -3.56
CA ASN A 213 -13.64 5.83 -3.69
C ASN A 213 -13.53 5.37 -5.15
N GLY A 214 -12.46 4.63 -5.45
CA GLY A 214 -12.32 3.90 -6.71
C GLY A 214 -11.01 4.15 -7.43
N ILE A 215 -10.98 3.88 -8.73
CA ILE A 215 -9.78 4.00 -9.57
C ILE A 215 -9.85 5.27 -10.41
N TYR A 216 -8.74 6.01 -10.46
CA TYR A 216 -8.58 7.20 -11.29
C TYR A 216 -7.46 6.99 -12.30
N CYS A 217 -7.76 7.15 -13.59
CA CYS A 217 -6.78 7.05 -14.66
C CYS A 217 -6.34 8.43 -15.11
N LEU A 218 -5.04 8.67 -15.07
CA LEU A 218 -4.41 9.91 -15.47
C LEU A 218 -3.53 9.70 -16.71
N ASN A 219 -3.37 10.76 -17.50
CA ASN A 219 -2.34 10.82 -18.51
C ASN A 219 -0.95 10.91 -17.87
N SER A 220 -0.05 9.97 -18.16
CA SER A 220 1.26 9.88 -17.51
C SER A 220 2.19 11.07 -17.76
N LYS A 221 1.97 11.81 -18.86
CA LYS A 221 2.79 12.97 -19.22
C LYS A 221 2.31 14.24 -18.54
N THR A 222 1.00 14.39 -18.37
CA THR A 222 0.41 15.67 -17.99
C THR A 222 -0.34 15.63 -16.66
N GLY A 223 -0.60 14.46 -16.08
CA GLY A 223 -1.43 14.29 -14.89
C GLY A 223 -2.92 14.60 -15.13
N LYS A 224 -3.38 14.66 -16.38
CA LYS A 224 -4.78 14.99 -16.70
C LYS A 224 -5.64 13.75 -16.47
N LEU A 225 -6.76 13.87 -15.75
CA LEU A 225 -7.76 12.82 -15.63
C LEU A 225 -8.32 12.41 -17.00
N GLU A 226 -8.22 11.11 -17.33
CA GLU A 226 -8.76 10.51 -18.56
C GLU A 226 -10.11 9.84 -18.30
N TRP A 227 -10.21 9.05 -17.23
CA TRP A 227 -11.44 8.40 -16.77
C TRP A 227 -11.33 8.03 -15.28
N TYR A 228 -12.46 7.73 -14.65
CA TYR A 228 -12.48 7.16 -13.30
C TYR A 228 -13.54 6.04 -13.21
N PHE A 229 -13.36 5.12 -12.26
CA PHE A 229 -14.28 4.03 -11.95
C PHE A 229 -14.64 4.08 -10.47
N PRO A 230 -15.88 4.45 -10.08
CA PRO A 230 -16.27 4.56 -8.68
C PRO A 230 -16.52 3.19 -8.05
N THR A 231 -16.17 3.07 -6.78
CA THR A 231 -16.50 1.92 -5.93
C THR A 231 -17.30 2.38 -4.72
N ALA A 232 -18.17 1.52 -4.19
CA ALA A 232 -18.97 1.90 -3.02
C ALA A 232 -18.10 1.91 -1.76
N GLY A 233 -17.36 0.82 -1.51
CA GLY A 233 -16.34 0.77 -0.46
C GLY A 233 -15.03 1.41 -0.88
N ASP A 234 -14.13 1.60 0.09
CA ASP A 234 -12.79 2.10 -0.17
C ASP A 234 -12.03 1.23 -1.18
N ALA A 235 -11.15 1.88 -1.95
CA ALA A 235 -10.16 1.23 -2.78
C ALA A 235 -8.76 1.66 -2.32
N MET A 236 -8.44 1.45 -1.04
CA MET A 236 -7.08 1.68 -0.54
C MET A 236 -6.03 0.72 -1.15
N PRO A 237 -6.33 -0.56 -1.44
CA PRO A 237 -5.35 -1.43 -2.07
C PRO A 237 -4.94 -0.92 -3.46
N THR A 238 -3.66 -1.07 -3.82
CA THR A 238 -3.21 -0.75 -5.17
C THR A 238 -3.76 -1.80 -6.14
N PRO A 239 -4.38 -1.42 -7.28
CA PRO A 239 -4.83 -2.40 -8.26
C PRO A 239 -3.65 -3.18 -8.86
N ALA A 240 -3.96 -4.29 -9.52
CA ALA A 240 -3.01 -5.02 -10.34
C ALA A 240 -3.36 -4.87 -11.82
N TYR A 241 -2.36 -4.63 -12.67
CA TYR A 241 -2.52 -4.62 -14.12
C TYR A 241 -2.08 -5.95 -14.73
N ALA A 242 -3.00 -6.60 -15.44
CA ALA A 242 -2.70 -7.76 -16.26
C ALA A 242 -3.78 -7.94 -17.33
N TYR A 243 -3.46 -8.55 -18.47
CA TYR A 243 -4.44 -8.86 -19.52
C TYR A 243 -5.25 -7.62 -19.96
N HIS A 244 -4.57 -6.48 -20.12
CA HIS A 244 -5.16 -5.17 -20.45
C HIS A 244 -6.27 -4.69 -19.48
N SER A 245 -6.26 -5.21 -18.26
CA SER A 245 -7.28 -4.96 -17.25
C SER A 245 -6.63 -4.60 -15.92
N LEU A 246 -7.36 -3.82 -15.13
CA LEU A 246 -7.08 -3.61 -13.72
C LEU A 246 -7.91 -4.58 -12.89
N TYR A 247 -7.31 -5.11 -11.84
CA TYR A 247 -7.98 -5.92 -10.83
C TYR A 247 -7.88 -5.21 -9.49
N ILE A 248 -8.99 -5.10 -8.76
CA ILE A 248 -9.03 -4.42 -7.47
C ILE A 248 -10.04 -5.09 -6.55
N SER A 249 -9.70 -5.21 -5.26
CA SER A 249 -10.61 -5.59 -4.19
C SER A 249 -10.89 -4.40 -3.29
N THR A 250 -12.11 -4.28 -2.78
CA THR A 250 -12.60 -3.06 -2.11
C THR A 250 -13.21 -3.34 -0.74
N GLY A 251 -13.36 -2.27 0.05
CA GLY A 251 -13.88 -2.32 1.42
C GLY A 251 -15.36 -2.72 1.55
N ASP A 252 -16.10 -2.85 0.45
CA ASP A 252 -17.47 -3.36 0.37
C ASP A 252 -17.56 -4.83 -0.11
N GLY A 253 -16.46 -5.58 0.01
CA GLY A 253 -16.43 -7.03 -0.23
C GLY A 253 -16.48 -7.41 -1.70
N ASN A 254 -16.15 -6.49 -2.60
CA ASN A 254 -16.20 -6.71 -4.04
C ASN A 254 -14.79 -6.80 -4.64
N VAL A 255 -14.65 -7.68 -5.63
CA VAL A 255 -13.49 -7.73 -6.52
C VAL A 255 -13.96 -7.35 -7.92
N TYR A 256 -13.23 -6.46 -8.58
CA TYR A 256 -13.55 -5.96 -9.90
C TYR A 256 -12.45 -6.31 -10.89
N ARG A 257 -12.84 -6.55 -12.13
CA ARG A 257 -11.98 -6.41 -13.30
C ARG A 257 -12.48 -5.26 -14.14
N ILE A 258 -11.59 -4.34 -14.46
CA ILE A 258 -11.88 -3.10 -15.16
C ILE A 258 -11.01 -3.03 -16.40
N ASN A 259 -11.56 -2.62 -17.53
CA ASN A 259 -10.78 -2.38 -18.74
C ASN A 259 -9.86 -1.17 -18.50
N ALA A 260 -8.55 -1.37 -18.60
CA ALA A 260 -7.57 -0.33 -18.30
C ALA A 260 -7.56 0.81 -19.34
N SER A 261 -8.25 0.65 -20.47
CA SER A 261 -8.28 1.65 -21.54
C SER A 261 -9.40 2.67 -21.44
N ASP A 262 -10.57 2.25 -20.98
CA ASP A 262 -11.77 3.09 -20.93
C ASP A 262 -12.49 3.05 -19.58
N GLY A 263 -11.94 2.36 -18.58
CA GLY A 263 -12.48 2.31 -17.22
C GLY A 263 -13.77 1.49 -17.08
N LYS A 264 -14.21 0.78 -18.13
CA LYS A 264 -15.45 0.00 -18.05
C LYS A 264 -15.27 -1.28 -17.25
N GLN A 265 -16.23 -1.58 -16.39
CA GLN A 265 -16.30 -2.87 -15.70
C GLN A 265 -16.41 -4.02 -16.71
N ILE A 266 -15.55 -5.02 -16.56
CA ILE A 266 -15.61 -6.29 -17.30
C ILE A 266 -16.36 -7.33 -16.46
N TRP A 267 -16.00 -7.49 -15.20
CA TRP A 267 -16.75 -8.31 -14.24
C TRP A 267 -16.63 -7.74 -12.82
N LYS A 268 -17.58 -8.15 -11.98
CA LYS A 268 -17.65 -7.87 -10.54
C LYS A 268 -18.01 -9.16 -9.82
N THR A 269 -17.28 -9.50 -8.77
CA THR A 269 -17.55 -10.66 -7.91
C THR A 269 -17.64 -10.18 -6.46
N HIS A 270 -18.76 -10.45 -5.80
CA HIS A 270 -18.89 -10.23 -4.37
C HIS A 270 -18.34 -11.44 -3.61
N VAL A 271 -17.25 -11.25 -2.88
CA VAL A 271 -16.61 -12.30 -2.06
C VAL A 271 -16.91 -12.12 -0.56
N GLY A 272 -17.60 -11.05 -0.19
CA GLY A 272 -17.89 -10.67 1.20
C GLY A 272 -16.66 -10.10 1.92
N GLY A 273 -16.89 -9.61 3.14
CA GLY A 273 -15.82 -9.05 3.96
C GLY A 273 -15.28 -7.72 3.44
N ILE A 274 -14.05 -7.38 3.83
CA ILE A 274 -13.43 -6.07 3.60
C ILE A 274 -11.98 -6.27 3.13
N ALA A 275 -11.65 -5.78 1.94
CA ALA A 275 -10.24 -5.59 1.57
C ALA A 275 -9.76 -4.30 2.23
N ASN A 276 -8.83 -4.39 3.19
CA ASN A 276 -8.27 -3.20 3.84
C ASN A 276 -7.13 -2.65 2.95
N MET A 277 -5.92 -3.21 3.08
CA MET A 277 -4.72 -2.78 2.33
C MET A 277 -4.17 -3.88 1.40
N SER A 278 -4.84 -5.05 1.35
CA SER A 278 -4.41 -6.21 0.56
C SER A 278 -4.54 -5.95 -0.94
N SER A 279 -3.43 -5.53 -1.56
CA SER A 279 -3.33 -5.29 -2.99
C SER A 279 -3.34 -6.62 -3.75
N PRO A 280 -4.14 -6.77 -4.81
CA PRO A 280 -4.19 -8.00 -5.58
C PRO A 280 -2.84 -8.37 -6.20
N ALA A 281 -2.56 -9.67 -6.22
CA ALA A 281 -1.49 -10.23 -7.05
C ALA A 281 -2.08 -11.00 -8.23
N VAL A 282 -1.56 -10.82 -9.43
CA VAL A 282 -2.01 -11.58 -10.61
C VAL A 282 -0.90 -12.49 -11.12
N TRP A 283 -1.18 -13.79 -11.17
CA TRP A 283 -0.22 -14.79 -11.65
C TRP A 283 -0.92 -15.95 -12.36
N HIS A 284 -0.49 -16.22 -13.61
CA HIS A 284 -0.98 -17.32 -14.46
C HIS A 284 -2.51 -17.45 -14.50
N GLY A 285 -3.20 -16.35 -14.79
CA GLY A 285 -4.65 -16.33 -14.99
C GLY A 285 -5.48 -16.32 -13.71
N ARG A 286 -4.86 -16.10 -12.54
CA ARG A 286 -5.54 -15.96 -11.25
C ARG A 286 -5.23 -14.62 -10.59
N VAL A 287 -6.20 -14.11 -9.86
CA VAL A 287 -6.12 -12.91 -9.01
C VAL A 287 -6.19 -13.37 -7.56
N TYR A 288 -5.20 -13.04 -6.75
CA TYR A 288 -5.15 -13.37 -5.32
C TYR A 288 -5.44 -12.13 -4.49
N VAL A 289 -6.42 -12.21 -3.58
CA VAL A 289 -6.83 -11.09 -2.71
C VAL A 289 -7.05 -11.56 -1.29
N GLY A 290 -6.57 -10.78 -0.31
CA GLY A 290 -6.83 -11.00 1.11
C GLY A 290 -8.05 -10.20 1.57
N MET A 291 -8.96 -10.85 2.30
CA MET A 291 -10.14 -10.21 2.88
C MET A 291 -10.14 -10.33 4.41
N SER A 292 -10.64 -9.29 5.07
CA SER A 292 -10.98 -9.24 6.50
C SER A 292 -12.49 -9.42 6.70
N VAL A 293 -12.93 -9.61 7.94
CA VAL A 293 -14.31 -9.84 8.42
C VAL A 293 -14.87 -11.19 7.99
N VAL A 294 -14.79 -11.49 6.69
CA VAL A 294 -14.89 -12.83 6.10
C VAL A 294 -13.46 -13.30 5.77
N PRO A 295 -12.66 -13.65 6.78
CA PRO A 295 -11.22 -13.83 6.65
C PRO A 295 -10.87 -14.88 5.61
N GLY A 296 -9.92 -14.55 4.72
CA GLY A 296 -9.39 -15.52 3.76
C GLY A 296 -8.51 -14.90 2.69
N LEU A 297 -7.69 -15.75 2.09
CA LEU A 297 -7.01 -15.50 0.83
C LEU A 297 -7.86 -16.14 -0.28
N TYR A 298 -8.37 -15.34 -1.21
CA TYR A 298 -9.19 -15.81 -2.32
C TYR A 298 -8.36 -15.83 -3.59
N ALA A 299 -8.51 -16.90 -4.38
CA ALA A 299 -8.07 -16.91 -5.77
C ALA A 299 -9.27 -16.87 -6.71
N LEU A 300 -9.30 -15.88 -7.58
CA LEU A 300 -10.33 -15.73 -8.59
C LEU A 300 -9.73 -15.98 -9.98
N ASN A 301 -10.51 -16.60 -10.85
CA ASN A 301 -10.16 -16.69 -12.26
C ASN A 301 -10.13 -15.29 -12.88
N ALA A 302 -8.98 -14.86 -13.43
CA ALA A 302 -8.81 -13.51 -13.95
C ALA A 302 -9.75 -13.22 -15.14
N ARG A 303 -10.14 -14.24 -15.91
CA ARG A 303 -11.03 -14.06 -17.05
C ARG A 303 -12.49 -13.86 -16.61
N THR A 304 -12.98 -14.72 -15.74
CA THR A 304 -14.43 -14.85 -15.43
C THR A 304 -14.83 -14.22 -14.09
N GLY A 305 -13.88 -13.99 -13.18
CA GLY A 305 -14.16 -13.54 -11.82
C GLY A 305 -14.69 -14.64 -10.89
N SER A 306 -14.79 -15.89 -11.35
CA SER A 306 -15.22 -17.01 -10.48
C SER A 306 -14.18 -17.29 -9.41
N VAL A 307 -14.60 -17.52 -8.17
CA VAL A 307 -13.72 -17.96 -7.09
C VAL A 307 -13.28 -19.40 -7.38
N ASP A 308 -11.98 -19.60 -7.63
CA ASP A 308 -11.37 -20.91 -7.84
C ASP A 308 -11.17 -21.63 -6.50
N TRP A 309 -10.68 -20.90 -5.49
CA TRP A 309 -10.48 -21.41 -4.13
C TRP A 309 -10.43 -20.28 -3.08
N LYS A 310 -10.66 -20.65 -1.81
CA LYS A 310 -10.44 -19.83 -0.62
C LYS A 310 -9.50 -20.57 0.33
N GLY A 311 -8.44 -19.90 0.76
CA GLY A 311 -7.48 -20.37 1.75
C GLY A 311 -7.61 -19.58 3.05
N GLU A 312 -7.27 -20.21 4.16
CA GLU A 312 -7.36 -19.61 5.50
C GLU A 312 -6.02 -19.66 6.22
N ILE A 313 -5.83 -18.78 7.20
CA ILE A 313 -4.72 -18.84 8.16
C ILE A 313 -5.35 -19.10 9.55
N PRO A 314 -5.30 -20.35 10.07
CA PRO A 314 -5.92 -20.70 11.34
C PRO A 314 -5.44 -19.83 12.49
N GLY A 315 -6.38 -19.28 13.25
CA GLY A 315 -6.10 -18.38 14.37
C GLY A 315 -5.89 -16.91 13.98
N ALA A 316 -5.89 -16.58 12.67
CA ALA A 316 -5.84 -15.21 12.22
C ALA A 316 -7.01 -14.39 12.77
N VAL A 317 -6.72 -13.15 13.16
CA VAL A 317 -7.75 -12.21 13.58
C VAL A 317 -8.55 -11.79 12.36
N ASN A 318 -9.87 -11.93 12.43
CA ASN A 318 -10.74 -11.66 11.28
C ASN A 318 -10.59 -10.23 10.74
N THR A 319 -10.22 -9.24 11.56
CA THR A 319 -10.01 -7.85 11.12
C THR A 319 -8.62 -7.55 10.56
N GLY A 320 -7.69 -8.50 10.59
CA GLY A 320 -6.28 -8.28 10.22
C GLY A 320 -5.79 -9.02 8.97
N MET A 321 -6.58 -9.95 8.41
CA MET A 321 -6.15 -10.70 7.22
C MET A 321 -6.12 -9.80 5.97
N GLY A 322 -7.14 -9.00 5.72
CA GLY A 322 -7.23 -8.12 4.55
C GLY A 322 -6.29 -6.92 4.56
N ASP A 323 -5.34 -6.83 5.51
CA ASP A 323 -4.30 -5.79 5.52
C ASP A 323 -3.17 -6.13 4.54
N VAL A 324 -2.72 -7.38 4.47
CA VAL A 324 -1.47 -7.70 3.78
C VAL A 324 -1.69 -8.16 2.34
N SER A 325 -0.89 -7.61 1.43
CA SER A 325 -0.88 -8.00 0.01
C SER A 325 -0.20 -9.37 -0.15
N PRO A 326 -0.83 -10.36 -0.81
CA PRO A 326 -0.19 -11.65 -1.07
C PRO A 326 0.93 -11.53 -2.11
N ALA A 327 2.07 -12.18 -1.88
CA ALA A 327 3.12 -12.33 -2.89
C ALA A 327 3.01 -13.70 -3.57
N VAL A 328 3.34 -13.80 -4.85
CA VAL A 328 3.26 -15.07 -5.60
C VAL A 328 4.43 -15.27 -6.53
N ALA A 329 5.09 -16.43 -6.41
CA ALA A 329 6.13 -16.90 -7.32
C ALA A 329 6.18 -18.42 -7.32
N HIS A 330 6.69 -19.02 -8.40
CA HIS A 330 6.93 -20.48 -8.49
C HIS A 330 5.72 -21.36 -8.12
N GLY A 331 4.49 -20.88 -8.37
CA GLY A 331 3.28 -21.63 -8.02
C GLY A 331 2.94 -21.64 -6.54
N ILE A 332 3.54 -20.75 -5.74
CA ILE A 332 3.29 -20.60 -4.30
C ILE A 332 2.86 -19.15 -4.02
N VAL A 333 1.71 -18.99 -3.37
CA VAL A 333 1.22 -17.71 -2.86
C VAL A 333 1.55 -17.64 -1.38
N VAL A 334 2.14 -16.54 -0.94
CA VAL A 334 2.53 -16.30 0.44
C VAL A 334 1.80 -15.09 0.98
N MET A 335 1.24 -15.24 2.16
CA MET A 335 0.55 -14.18 2.88
C MET A 335 0.78 -14.38 4.38
N ASP A 336 0.87 -13.28 5.12
CA ASP A 336 0.87 -13.31 6.57
C ASP A 336 -0.44 -12.76 7.15
N ALA A 337 -0.66 -13.01 8.44
CA ALA A 337 -1.69 -12.37 9.21
C ALA A 337 -1.33 -12.38 10.70
N VAL A 338 -1.81 -11.38 11.42
CA VAL A 338 -1.78 -11.44 12.89
C VAL A 338 -2.83 -12.39 13.43
N ALA A 339 -2.45 -13.16 14.44
CA ALA A 339 -3.22 -14.29 14.94
C ALA A 339 -3.13 -14.43 16.47
N ASN A 340 -4.00 -15.28 17.02
CA ASN A 340 -3.96 -15.77 18.40
C ASN A 340 -3.75 -14.66 19.46
N PRO A 341 -4.62 -13.62 19.50
CA PRO A 341 -4.49 -12.53 20.45
C PRO A 341 -4.63 -13.05 21.89
N LYS A 342 -3.75 -12.59 22.80
CA LYS A 342 -3.76 -12.95 24.23
C LYS A 342 -3.30 -11.78 25.09
N ILE A 343 -3.76 -11.74 26.34
CA ILE A 343 -3.15 -10.88 27.36
C ILE A 343 -1.98 -11.64 27.99
N VAL A 344 -0.78 -11.04 27.99
CA VAL A 344 0.43 -11.56 28.66
C VAL A 344 0.95 -10.43 29.54
N ASP A 345 1.12 -10.69 30.84
CA ASP A 345 1.54 -9.71 31.84
C ASP A 345 0.76 -8.39 31.79
N GLY A 346 -0.56 -8.50 31.65
CA GLY A 346 -1.48 -7.37 31.56
C GLY A 346 -1.45 -6.60 30.23
N LYS A 347 -0.64 -7.02 29.25
CA LYS A 347 -0.51 -6.35 27.95
C LYS A 347 -1.14 -7.18 26.82
N PRO A 348 -1.87 -6.57 25.88
CA PRO A 348 -2.36 -7.26 24.69
C PRO A 348 -1.19 -7.64 23.79
N THR A 349 -1.15 -8.91 23.39
CA THR A 349 -0.14 -9.51 22.51
C THR A 349 -0.80 -10.32 21.40
N MET A 350 -0.07 -10.57 20.33
CA MET A 350 -0.49 -11.39 19.19
C MET A 350 0.72 -12.09 18.57
N VAL A 351 0.48 -13.06 17.69
CA VAL A 351 1.52 -13.68 16.87
C VAL A 351 1.39 -13.24 15.43
N THR A 352 2.49 -13.30 14.68
CA THR A 352 2.47 -13.19 13.22
C THR A 352 2.60 -14.60 12.63
N LEU A 353 1.64 -15.01 11.80
CA LEU A 353 1.70 -16.28 11.07
C LEU A 353 1.91 -16.01 9.60
N VAL A 354 2.91 -16.66 8.98
CA VAL A 354 3.15 -16.62 7.54
C VAL A 354 2.76 -17.97 6.96
N ARG A 355 2.02 -17.99 5.86
CA ARG A 355 1.52 -19.22 5.24
C ARG A 355 1.77 -19.22 3.74
N GLY A 356 2.34 -20.33 3.26
CA GLY A 356 2.46 -20.64 1.84
C GLY A 356 1.30 -21.52 1.36
N PHE A 357 0.74 -21.19 0.21
CA PHE A 357 -0.35 -21.91 -0.42
C PHE A 357 0.04 -22.33 -1.84
N ASN A 358 -0.39 -23.49 -2.29
CA ASN A 358 -0.33 -23.83 -3.70
C ASN A 358 -1.21 -22.86 -4.51
N ALA A 359 -0.61 -22.12 -5.44
CA ALA A 359 -1.29 -21.08 -6.20
C ALA A 359 -2.49 -21.58 -7.01
N LYS A 360 -2.46 -22.85 -7.46
CA LYS A 360 -3.52 -23.44 -8.26
C LYS A 360 -4.67 -23.97 -7.41
N THR A 361 -4.37 -24.62 -6.28
CA THR A 361 -5.38 -25.38 -5.50
C THR A 361 -5.78 -24.73 -4.19
N GLY A 362 -5.04 -23.73 -3.70
CA GLY A 362 -5.24 -23.13 -2.38
C GLY A 362 -4.84 -24.03 -1.22
N THR A 363 -4.27 -25.20 -1.49
CA THR A 363 -3.80 -26.12 -0.45
C THR A 363 -2.65 -25.47 0.31
N ALA A 364 -2.77 -25.40 1.63
CA ALA A 364 -1.67 -24.93 2.48
C ALA A 364 -0.47 -25.88 2.36
N LEU A 365 0.71 -25.33 2.09
CA LEU A 365 1.96 -26.08 1.95
C LEU A 365 2.72 -26.12 3.28
N TRP A 366 2.78 -24.98 3.96
CA TRP A 366 3.48 -24.80 5.23
C TRP A 366 2.91 -23.60 5.98
N THR A 367 3.18 -23.49 7.27
CA THR A 367 2.85 -22.33 8.09
C THR A 367 3.95 -22.13 9.10
N ASP A 368 4.49 -20.92 9.15
CA ASP A 368 5.50 -20.52 10.11
C ASP A 368 4.92 -19.51 11.10
N ASN A 369 5.42 -19.52 12.33
CA ASN A 369 5.03 -18.60 13.39
C ASN A 369 6.23 -17.74 13.75
N MET A 370 6.24 -16.50 13.27
CA MET A 370 7.34 -15.53 13.44
C MET A 370 7.43 -14.96 14.86
N GLY A 371 6.70 -15.54 15.82
CA GLY A 371 6.78 -15.19 17.23
C GLY A 371 5.65 -14.31 17.74
N ARG A 372 5.69 -14.04 19.05
CA ARG A 372 4.70 -13.25 19.79
C ARG A 372 5.30 -11.94 20.25
N GLY A 373 4.54 -10.87 20.13
CA GLY A 373 4.92 -9.57 20.68
C GLY A 373 3.71 -8.72 21.04
N ALA A 374 3.99 -7.49 21.49
CA ALA A 374 2.96 -6.56 21.93
C ALA A 374 2.07 -6.10 20.76
N LYS A 375 0.80 -5.83 21.05
CA LYS A 375 -0.10 -5.19 20.08
C LYS A 375 0.45 -3.79 19.71
N ILE A 376 0.70 -3.62 18.42
CA ILE A 376 1.11 -2.34 17.82
C ILE A 376 -0.09 -1.66 17.13
N PRO A 377 -0.01 -0.36 16.79
CA PRO A 377 -1.09 0.37 16.14
C PRO A 377 -1.10 0.16 14.63
N ALA A 378 -2.30 0.26 14.02
CA ALA A 378 -2.56 0.05 12.60
C ALA A 378 -1.89 -1.23 12.02
N PHE A 379 -1.84 -1.39 10.69
CA PHE A 379 -1.22 -2.48 9.91
C PHE A 379 -0.17 -3.31 10.70
N LYS A 380 -0.50 -4.58 11.02
CA LYS A 380 0.29 -5.41 11.96
C LYS A 380 1.00 -6.60 11.34
N GLY A 381 0.66 -6.94 10.09
CA GLY A 381 1.42 -7.92 9.31
C GLY A 381 2.59 -7.27 8.59
N GLY A 382 3.52 -8.07 8.07
CA GLY A 382 4.59 -7.61 7.20
C GLY A 382 4.34 -8.06 5.77
N VAL A 383 4.58 -7.16 4.83
CA VAL A 383 4.38 -7.46 3.41
C VAL A 383 5.49 -8.43 2.95
N PRO A 384 5.15 -9.65 2.47
CA PRO A 384 6.15 -10.60 2.02
C PRO A 384 6.70 -10.19 0.65
N MET A 385 8.00 -10.42 0.45
CA MET A 385 8.67 -10.37 -0.85
C MET A 385 9.24 -11.74 -1.19
N ILE A 386 9.13 -12.17 -2.44
CA ILE A 386 9.72 -13.43 -2.92
C ILE A 386 10.81 -13.12 -3.94
N HIS A 387 12.02 -13.63 -3.69
CA HIS A 387 13.12 -13.57 -4.65
C HIS A 387 13.86 -14.91 -4.68
N GLY A 388 14.02 -15.49 -5.87
CA GLY A 388 14.52 -16.86 -6.01
C GLY A 388 13.62 -17.83 -5.25
N ASN A 389 14.20 -18.65 -4.38
CA ASN A 389 13.46 -19.63 -3.57
C ASN A 389 13.30 -19.22 -2.10
N VAL A 390 13.27 -17.91 -1.83
CA VAL A 390 13.22 -17.36 -0.47
C VAL A 390 12.13 -16.29 -0.38
N VAL A 391 11.35 -16.39 0.70
CA VAL A 391 10.45 -15.35 1.19
C VAL A 391 11.21 -14.49 2.17
N TYR A 392 11.20 -13.18 1.98
CA TYR A 392 11.68 -12.20 2.95
C TYR A 392 10.47 -11.44 3.46
N VAL A 393 10.21 -11.53 4.76
CA VAL A 393 8.98 -10.99 5.36
C VAL A 393 9.26 -10.45 6.74
N GLY A 394 8.64 -9.31 7.06
CA GLY A 394 8.73 -8.69 8.38
C GLY A 394 7.62 -9.15 9.31
N SER A 395 7.85 -9.02 10.61
CA SER A 395 6.83 -9.16 11.65
C SER A 395 6.84 -7.90 12.49
N PRO A 396 5.90 -6.96 12.27
CA PRO A 396 5.84 -5.74 13.05
C PRO A 396 5.61 -5.94 14.54
N VAL A 397 4.98 -7.06 14.89
CA VAL A 397 4.66 -7.42 16.27
C VAL A 397 5.92 -7.78 17.05
N THR A 398 6.90 -8.43 16.42
CA THR A 398 8.19 -8.78 17.02
C THR A 398 9.33 -7.83 16.63
N SER A 399 9.11 -7.02 15.59
CA SER A 399 10.10 -6.15 14.95
C SER A 399 11.28 -6.89 14.34
N ASP A 400 11.00 -8.05 13.75
CA ASP A 400 11.97 -8.89 13.07
C ASP A 400 11.69 -8.99 11.57
N TYR A 401 12.71 -9.33 10.79
CA TYR A 401 12.57 -9.88 9.44
C TYR A 401 13.08 -11.32 9.41
N ASP A 402 12.33 -12.19 8.77
CA ASP A 402 12.75 -13.56 8.49
C ASP A 402 13.02 -13.76 7.01
N ALA A 403 14.04 -14.57 6.73
CA ALA A 403 14.16 -15.27 5.46
C ALA A 403 13.63 -16.69 5.62
N ILE A 404 12.66 -17.07 4.81
CA ILE A 404 11.97 -18.37 4.88
C ILE A 404 12.14 -19.06 3.53
N ASN A 405 12.53 -20.33 3.53
CA ASN A 405 12.56 -21.12 2.31
C ASN A 405 11.14 -21.28 1.73
N LEU A 406 10.94 -20.87 0.48
CA LEU A 406 9.61 -20.78 -0.14
C LEU A 406 8.90 -22.13 -0.26
N ASP A 407 9.63 -23.22 -0.54
CA ASP A 407 9.03 -24.55 -0.73
C ASP A 407 8.68 -25.24 0.60
N THR A 408 9.53 -25.06 1.61
CA THR A 408 9.47 -25.85 2.86
C THR A 408 8.91 -25.09 4.05
N GLY A 409 8.86 -23.76 4.00
CA GLY A 409 8.50 -22.92 5.14
C GLY A 409 9.56 -22.86 6.24
N LYS A 410 10.75 -23.41 6.01
CA LYS A 410 11.84 -23.38 7.00
C LYS A 410 12.47 -21.99 7.09
N VAL A 411 12.50 -21.42 8.29
CA VAL A 411 13.26 -20.20 8.59
C VAL A 411 14.76 -20.45 8.36
N LEU A 412 15.38 -19.61 7.54
CA LEU A 412 16.80 -19.62 7.19
C LEU A 412 17.61 -18.75 8.16
N TRP A 413 17.08 -17.57 8.47
CA TRP A 413 17.62 -16.64 9.47
C TRP A 413 16.53 -15.64 9.88
N THR A 414 16.76 -15.02 11.04
CA THR A 414 15.95 -13.93 11.60
C THR A 414 16.87 -12.75 11.91
N TRP A 415 16.46 -11.55 11.55
CA TRP A 415 17.15 -10.30 11.87
C TRP A 415 16.22 -9.38 12.68
N HIS A 416 16.67 -8.96 13.86
CA HIS A 416 15.96 -8.01 14.71
C HIS A 416 16.30 -6.57 14.29
N VAL A 417 15.28 -5.75 14.06
CA VAL A 417 15.48 -4.33 13.71
C VAL A 417 16.10 -3.60 14.92
N PRO A 418 17.27 -2.94 14.79
CA PRO A 418 17.96 -2.32 15.92
C PRO A 418 17.15 -1.23 16.65
N HIS A 419 16.35 -0.46 15.91
CA HIS A 419 15.62 0.70 16.43
C HIS A 419 14.15 0.68 15.98
N PRO A 420 13.31 -0.20 16.55
CA PRO A 420 12.00 -0.45 15.97
C PRO A 420 10.95 0.63 16.24
N GLY A 421 11.22 1.52 17.21
CA GLY A 421 10.30 2.59 17.60
C GLY A 421 8.99 2.10 18.26
N PRO A 422 8.17 3.03 18.78
CA PRO A 422 7.00 2.68 19.59
C PRO A 422 5.82 2.11 18.78
N ALA A 423 5.77 2.38 17.47
CA ALA A 423 4.78 1.80 16.57
C ALA A 423 5.19 0.43 16.02
N GLY A 424 6.35 -0.13 16.40
CA GLY A 424 6.91 -1.34 15.79
C GLY A 424 7.49 -1.09 14.40
N ALA A 425 8.34 -2.00 13.94
CA ALA A 425 9.07 -1.94 12.67
C ALA A 425 8.58 -2.97 11.65
N ALA A 426 9.37 -3.27 10.63
CA ALA A 426 9.23 -4.47 9.80
C ALA A 426 7.88 -4.66 9.07
N ARG A 427 7.28 -3.56 8.62
CA ARG A 427 5.98 -3.54 7.92
C ARG A 427 6.13 -3.68 6.40
N GLY A 428 7.03 -2.91 5.81
CA GLY A 428 7.27 -2.87 4.37
C GLY A 428 8.03 -4.10 3.86
N ALA A 429 7.85 -4.39 2.58
CA ALA A 429 8.59 -5.44 1.90
C ALA A 429 10.07 -5.04 1.72
N PRO A 430 11.03 -5.94 1.99
CA PRO A 430 12.41 -5.76 1.57
C PRO A 430 12.53 -5.73 0.04
N THR A 431 13.62 -5.18 -0.48
CA THR A 431 13.98 -5.28 -1.91
C THR A 431 15.31 -5.97 -2.07
N TYR A 432 15.32 -7.08 -2.82
CA TYR A 432 16.52 -7.79 -3.21
C TYR A 432 17.09 -7.15 -4.48
N TYR A 433 18.32 -6.65 -4.39
CA TYR A 433 19.02 -6.03 -5.50
C TYR A 433 20.54 -6.27 -5.41
N GLN A 434 21.17 -6.67 -6.52
CA GLN A 434 22.60 -6.96 -6.60
C GLN A 434 23.15 -7.77 -5.41
N HIS A 435 22.48 -8.88 -5.08
CA HIS A 435 22.86 -9.80 -4.00
C HIS A 435 22.78 -9.26 -2.57
N MET A 436 22.08 -8.14 -2.37
CA MET A 436 21.81 -7.55 -1.06
C MET A 436 20.31 -7.35 -0.86
N LEU A 437 19.87 -7.34 0.40
CA LEU A 437 18.53 -6.94 0.79
C LEU A 437 18.54 -5.53 1.32
N TYR A 438 17.71 -4.67 0.76
CA TYR A 438 17.51 -3.30 1.20
C TYR A 438 16.17 -3.21 1.92
N ILE A 439 16.16 -2.61 3.10
CA ILE A 439 15.00 -2.53 3.98
C ILE A 439 14.80 -1.10 4.43
N SER A 440 13.62 -0.54 4.20
CA SER A 440 13.17 0.73 4.78
C SER A 440 12.26 0.44 5.97
N THR A 441 12.69 0.82 7.18
CA THR A 441 11.89 0.64 8.40
C THR A 441 12.28 1.67 9.45
N GLY A 442 11.31 2.13 10.24
CA GLY A 442 11.54 3.29 11.10
C GLY A 442 11.95 4.50 10.25
N PRO A 443 12.96 5.29 10.68
CA PRO A 443 13.50 6.40 9.90
C PRO A 443 14.70 6.02 9.00
N ASP A 444 15.03 4.73 8.90
CA ASP A 444 16.32 4.26 8.39
C ASP A 444 16.19 3.30 7.18
N LEU A 445 17.26 3.26 6.40
CA LEU A 445 17.55 2.22 5.41
C LEU A 445 18.62 1.29 5.96
N TYR A 446 18.37 -0.02 5.86
CA TYR A 446 19.31 -1.07 6.22
C TYR A 446 19.65 -1.92 5.00
N VAL A 447 20.85 -2.49 5.01
CA VAL A 447 21.30 -3.45 4.00
C VAL A 447 21.75 -4.72 4.68
N LEU A 448 21.12 -5.84 4.33
CA LEU A 448 21.44 -7.15 4.89
C LEU A 448 22.05 -8.06 3.82
N ASN A 449 22.96 -8.92 4.26
CA ASN A 449 23.39 -10.06 3.48
C ASN A 449 22.26 -11.12 3.45
N PRO A 450 21.66 -11.42 2.28
CA PRO A 450 20.52 -12.32 2.17
C PRO A 450 20.81 -13.77 2.58
N LYS A 451 22.08 -14.17 2.70
CA LYS A 451 22.46 -15.54 3.05
C LYS A 451 22.36 -15.81 4.56
N ASN A 452 22.58 -14.80 5.38
CA ASN A 452 22.73 -14.97 6.84
C ASN A 452 22.05 -13.87 7.67
N GLY A 453 21.39 -12.89 7.05
CA GLY A 453 20.68 -11.82 7.76
C GLY A 453 21.61 -10.78 8.40
N GLN A 454 22.92 -10.84 8.15
CA GLN A 454 23.87 -9.91 8.74
C GLN A 454 23.71 -8.52 8.12
N GLU A 455 23.59 -7.50 8.97
CA GLU A 455 23.62 -6.10 8.55
C GLU A 455 25.02 -5.71 8.04
N VAL A 456 25.06 -5.12 6.85
CA VAL A 456 26.28 -4.72 6.13
C VAL A 456 26.25 -3.27 5.65
N GLY A 457 25.16 -2.54 5.92
CA GLY A 457 24.99 -1.14 5.54
C GLY A 457 23.80 -0.52 6.25
N HIS A 458 23.87 0.79 6.46
CA HIS A 458 22.88 1.58 7.18
C HIS A 458 22.92 3.03 6.71
N TYR A 459 21.76 3.68 6.60
CA TYR A 459 21.65 5.10 6.25
C TYR A 459 20.41 5.72 6.89
N HIS A 460 20.61 6.83 7.61
CA HIS A 460 19.51 7.57 8.23
C HIS A 460 18.85 8.53 7.24
N VAL A 461 17.55 8.37 7.00
CA VAL A 461 16.76 9.27 6.14
C VAL A 461 15.96 10.26 6.97
N GLY A 462 15.36 9.81 8.07
CA GLY A 462 14.42 10.57 8.89
C GLY A 462 12.95 10.27 8.55
N GLY A 463 12.03 10.83 9.35
CA GLY A 463 10.61 10.54 9.25
C GLY A 463 10.26 9.08 9.59
N ARG A 464 9.43 8.44 8.76
CA ARG A 464 9.02 7.03 8.96
C ARG A 464 8.64 6.38 7.63
N PHE A 465 8.91 5.08 7.49
CA PHE A 465 8.58 4.34 6.28
C PHE A 465 7.29 3.51 6.31
N GLY A 466 6.78 3.08 7.47
CA GLY A 466 5.53 2.28 7.47
C GLY A 466 5.65 1.03 6.59
N ILE A 467 4.80 0.91 5.56
CA ILE A 467 4.79 -0.20 4.58
C ILE A 467 5.51 0.13 3.26
N VAL A 468 6.27 1.23 3.21
CA VAL A 468 7.12 1.60 2.06
C VAL A 468 8.20 0.53 1.84
N ASN A 469 8.35 0.11 0.58
CA ASN A 469 9.49 -0.68 0.11
C ASN A 469 10.52 0.24 -0.59
N PRO A 470 11.83 -0.12 -0.58
CA PRO A 470 12.82 0.58 -1.40
C PRO A 470 12.63 0.29 -2.89
N THR A 471 12.41 1.31 -3.72
CA THR A 471 12.40 1.15 -5.19
C THR A 471 13.78 1.45 -5.73
N ILE A 472 14.50 0.44 -6.23
CA ILE A 472 15.90 0.58 -6.64
C ILE A 472 16.01 0.52 -8.16
N VAL A 473 16.54 1.58 -8.77
CA VAL A 473 16.81 1.65 -10.21
C VAL A 473 18.26 2.06 -10.43
N GLY A 474 19.07 1.11 -10.91
CA GLY A 474 20.51 1.32 -11.07
C GLY A 474 21.19 1.60 -9.72
N GLY A 475 21.78 2.79 -9.58
CA GLY A 475 22.46 3.24 -8.38
C GLY A 475 21.64 4.16 -7.49
N THR A 476 20.32 4.24 -7.66
CA THR A 476 19.44 5.10 -6.85
C THR A 476 18.32 4.30 -6.19
N ILE A 477 18.10 4.56 -4.91
CA ILE A 477 16.92 4.13 -4.14
C ILE A 477 15.93 5.29 -4.10
N TYR A 478 14.70 5.05 -4.52
CA TYR A 478 13.58 5.99 -4.46
C TYR A 478 12.57 5.52 -3.42
N LEU A 479 12.08 6.45 -2.60
CA LEU A 479 11.25 6.15 -1.43
C LEU A 479 10.11 7.16 -1.32
N GLY A 480 8.93 6.69 -0.94
CA GLY A 480 7.93 7.52 -0.27
C GLY A 480 8.24 7.58 1.22
N ASN A 481 7.70 8.57 1.93
CA ASN A 481 7.86 8.70 3.37
C ASN A 481 6.52 9.08 4.00
N SER A 482 6.24 8.54 5.18
CA SER A 482 5.03 8.87 5.95
C SER A 482 5.03 10.32 6.46
N TRP A 483 6.17 11.03 6.37
CA TRP A 483 6.30 12.46 6.66
C TRP A 483 6.00 13.31 5.42
N ASP A 484 5.46 12.68 4.37
CA ASP A 484 5.05 13.30 3.10
C ASP A 484 6.23 13.90 2.33
N TRP A 485 7.19 13.02 2.05
CA TRP A 485 8.34 13.29 1.19
C TRP A 485 8.53 12.16 0.19
N VAL A 486 9.05 12.52 -0.98
CA VAL A 486 9.71 11.57 -1.88
C VAL A 486 11.22 11.79 -1.81
N ASN A 487 11.96 10.73 -1.49
CA ASN A 487 13.42 10.76 -1.35
C ASN A 487 14.10 10.00 -2.49
N ALA A 488 15.26 10.49 -2.92
CA ALA A 488 16.22 9.73 -3.71
C ALA A 488 17.55 9.66 -2.96
N VAL A 489 18.06 8.43 -2.79
CA VAL A 489 19.31 8.15 -2.07
C VAL A 489 20.22 7.31 -2.95
N PRO A 490 21.49 7.68 -3.16
CA PRO A 490 22.44 6.83 -3.87
C PRO A 490 22.66 5.51 -3.13
N VAL A 491 22.59 4.38 -3.85
CA VAL A 491 22.77 3.03 -3.25
C VAL A 491 24.13 2.89 -2.54
N LYS A 492 25.18 3.49 -3.13
CA LYS A 492 26.54 3.51 -2.58
C LYS A 492 26.66 4.21 -1.22
N ASP A 493 25.74 5.12 -0.90
CA ASP A 493 25.77 5.87 0.36
C ASP A 493 25.14 5.03 1.49
N VAL A 494 24.30 4.06 1.14
CA VAL A 494 23.72 3.07 2.07
C VAL A 494 24.61 1.84 2.20
N TYR A 495 25.24 1.41 1.10
CA TYR A 495 26.14 0.26 1.06
C TYR A 495 27.39 0.56 0.24
N SER A 496 28.52 0.73 0.92
CA SER A 496 29.82 1.06 0.30
C SER A 496 30.36 -0.03 -0.65
N GLY A 497 29.88 -1.28 -0.52
CA GLY A 497 30.24 -2.38 -1.42
C GLY A 497 29.49 -2.36 -2.77
N PHE A 498 28.58 -1.41 -2.99
CA PHE A 498 27.84 -1.28 -4.24
C PHE A 498 28.77 -0.94 -5.41
N ASN A 499 28.66 -1.69 -6.52
CA ASN A 499 29.53 -1.51 -7.67
C ASN A 499 28.73 -1.25 -8.96
N THR A 500 28.90 -0.05 -9.50
CA THR A 500 28.24 0.43 -10.74
C THR A 500 28.69 -0.24 -12.04
N ALA A 501 29.71 -1.11 -11.98
CA ALA A 501 30.34 -1.76 -13.14
C ALA A 501 30.11 -3.29 -13.20
N LYS A 502 29.33 -3.87 -12.28
CA LYS A 502 29.13 -5.33 -12.17
C LYS A 502 27.82 -5.87 -12.78
N ASP A 503 27.12 -5.08 -13.59
CA ASP A 503 25.92 -5.51 -14.33
C ASP A 503 26.22 -5.90 -15.78
#